data_AF-A0EFF4-F1
#
_entry.id   AF-A0EFF4-F1
#
_cell.length_a   1.000
_cell.length_b   1.000
_cell.length_c   1.000
_cell.angle_alpha   90.00
_cell.angle_beta   90.00
_cell.angle_gamma   90.00
#
_symmetry.space_group_name_H-M   'P 1'
#
loop_
_entity.id
_entity.type
_entity.pdbx_description
1 polymer ?
#
loop_
_entity_poly.entity_id
_entity_poly.type
_entity_poly.pdbx_seq_one_letter_code
_entity_poly.pdbx_strand_id
1 'polypeptide(L)'
;MQLLSIKNIFEYQDKKLDGVKENLFKNINQLQGLGVPDICIITKQQPINIIKSSYETSSSFHFVQGLCPQSQADVFAYLESVVQNQEKERQNIFFSKVQSITKVNGAYIKVTYLCYDIFSKAFLVCEASFEGQKNKSVFLVQENQRMIQPTQQHWNGAYISNILRAIDEDFKLVGVGRFFNNLCLKNNTKLCKMIESMLELITINVNQFQDFDKIRSNQCFCDINDVLYYLCWPLDILVSHLVKSHQLFILVKELDKIQSNVIFHLIKSMIFYKMKQSQMQIRQYQRSLSCIGNITQKVQQFNLVKYILGKVLIKLGKYQQAFQILQDTLTNSYENQVVWIALVKRAKLILGIHIQKIKQLSGFSEPIKQSSRPLRNEDEKINVVRDSSHKLPSDDSISFINQSK
;
A
#
# COMPACT_ATOMS: atom_id res chain seq x y z
N MET A 1 0.16 18.37 -16.86
CA MET A 1 -0.67 17.14 -16.78
C MET A 1 -1.95 17.43 -17.56
N GLN A 2 -2.29 16.69 -18.62
CA GLN A 2 -3.61 16.85 -19.26
C GLN A 2 -4.65 16.19 -18.36
N LEU A 3 -5.35 17.00 -17.56
CA LEU A 3 -6.51 16.53 -16.81
C LEU A 3 -7.63 16.31 -17.85
N LEU A 4 -7.85 15.05 -18.22
CA LEU A 4 -9.07 14.67 -18.93
C LEU A 4 -10.25 15.22 -18.11
N SER A 5 -11.24 15.81 -18.79
CA SER A 5 -12.39 16.43 -18.12
C SER A 5 -12.94 15.47 -17.06
N ILE A 6 -12.92 15.89 -15.79
CA ILE A 6 -13.42 15.08 -14.69
C ILE A 6 -14.94 15.00 -14.81
N LYS A 7 -15.44 14.02 -15.56
CA LYS A 7 -16.87 13.75 -15.69
C LYS A 7 -17.28 12.74 -14.62
N ASN A 8 -18.46 12.93 -14.04
CA ASN A 8 -19.10 12.02 -13.08
C ASN A 8 -18.36 11.94 -11.72
N ILE A 9 -18.21 13.08 -11.05
CA ILE A 9 -17.80 13.08 -9.64
C ILE A 9 -19.02 12.67 -8.80
N PHE A 10 -18.89 11.60 -8.04
CA PHE A 10 -19.91 11.24 -7.05
C PHE A 10 -19.64 12.03 -5.76
N GLU A 11 -20.50 13.03 -5.48
CA GLU A 11 -20.40 13.88 -4.30
C GLU A 11 -21.27 13.35 -3.16
N TYR A 12 -20.71 13.38 -1.95
CA TYR A 12 -21.39 13.13 -0.70
C TYR A 12 -21.66 14.45 -0.01
N GLN A 13 -22.86 14.63 0.55
CA GLN A 13 -23.20 15.84 1.29
C GLN A 13 -22.68 15.77 2.73
N ASP A 14 -22.06 16.85 3.18
CA ASP A 14 -21.58 16.99 4.55
C ASP A 14 -22.76 17.30 5.49
N LYS A 15 -22.83 16.62 6.65
CA LYS A 15 -23.86 16.88 7.68
C LYS A 15 -23.63 18.20 8.41
N LYS A 16 -22.39 18.65 8.45
CA LYS A 16 -21.93 19.92 9.04
C LYS A 16 -20.92 20.52 8.08
N LEU A 17 -20.89 21.84 7.97
CA LEU A 17 -19.91 22.56 7.15
C LEU A 17 -18.50 22.10 7.50
N ASP A 18 -17.74 21.61 6.51
CA ASP A 18 -16.39 21.05 6.67
C ASP A 18 -16.29 19.88 7.69
N GLY A 19 -17.40 19.21 8.00
CA GLY A 19 -17.47 18.19 9.06
C GLY A 19 -16.53 17.01 8.85
N VAL A 20 -16.36 16.55 7.61
CA VAL A 20 -15.38 15.50 7.28
C VAL A 20 -13.94 15.95 7.57
N LYS A 21 -13.58 17.20 7.24
CA LYS A 21 -12.24 17.75 7.50
C LYS A 21 -11.92 17.75 8.99
N GLU A 22 -12.83 18.30 9.79
CA GLU A 22 -12.68 18.37 11.25
C GLU A 22 -12.56 16.98 11.86
N ASN A 23 -13.38 16.04 11.40
CA ASN A 23 -13.35 14.67 11.89
C ASN A 23 -12.03 13.96 11.57
N LEU A 24 -11.47 14.18 10.38
CA LEU A 24 -10.17 13.60 10.00
C LEU A 24 -9.03 14.19 10.81
N PHE A 25 -9.02 15.51 11.03
CA PHE A 25 -7.99 16.16 11.85
C PHE A 25 -8.07 15.73 13.32
N LYS A 26 -9.28 15.52 13.84
CA LYS A 26 -9.47 15.05 15.21
C LYS A 26 -8.97 13.61 15.42
N ASN A 27 -9.13 12.75 14.42
CA ASN A 27 -8.82 11.31 14.51
C ASN A 27 -7.56 10.90 13.74
N ILE A 28 -6.69 11.85 13.38
CA ILE A 28 -5.48 11.58 12.60
C ILE A 28 -4.57 10.52 13.28
N ASN A 29 -4.50 10.52 14.61
CA ASN A 29 -3.72 9.56 15.40
C ASN A 29 -4.29 8.14 15.40
N GLN A 30 -5.54 7.96 14.96
CA GLN A 30 -6.18 6.66 14.82
C GLN A 30 -5.94 6.04 13.44
N LEU A 31 -5.36 6.80 12.49
CA LEU A 31 -5.07 6.31 11.15
C LEU A 31 -3.90 5.32 11.18
N GLN A 32 -4.13 4.15 10.59
CA GLN A 32 -3.14 3.08 10.48
C GLN A 32 -2.92 2.70 9.00
N GLY A 33 -1.79 2.05 8.72
CA GLY A 33 -1.44 1.57 7.38
C GLY A 33 -1.39 2.70 6.34
N LEU A 34 -2.14 2.54 5.25
CA LEU A 34 -2.22 3.51 4.16
C LEU A 34 -3.05 4.78 4.48
N GLY A 35 -3.74 4.80 5.63
CA GLY A 35 -4.66 5.85 6.03
C GLY A 35 -5.96 5.85 5.22
N VAL A 36 -6.50 7.05 4.96
CA VAL A 36 -7.71 7.25 4.16
C VAL A 36 -7.36 7.57 2.70
N PRO A 37 -8.27 7.34 1.74
CA PRO A 37 -8.15 7.92 0.42
C PRO A 37 -8.06 9.44 0.52
N ASP A 38 -7.50 10.06 -0.52
CA ASP A 38 -7.46 11.51 -0.59
C ASP A 38 -8.89 12.04 -0.75
N ILE A 39 -9.17 13.22 -0.21
CA ILE A 39 -10.51 13.79 -0.19
C ILE A 39 -10.46 15.19 -0.78
N CYS A 40 -11.42 15.51 -1.63
CA CYS A 40 -11.68 16.85 -2.10
C CYS A 40 -13.01 17.32 -1.51
N ILE A 41 -12.98 18.43 -0.77
CA ILE A 41 -14.14 19.04 -0.12
C ILE A 41 -14.47 20.31 -0.89
N ILE A 42 -15.73 20.48 -1.25
CA ILE A 42 -16.25 21.63 -1.97
C ILE A 42 -17.26 22.34 -1.06
N THR A 43 -16.92 23.54 -0.64
CA THR A 43 -17.80 24.41 0.15
C THR A 43 -18.31 25.53 -0.75
N LYS A 44 -19.64 25.61 -0.88
CA LYS A 44 -20.35 26.52 -1.76
C LYS A 44 -21.21 27.44 -0.92
N GLN A 45 -21.09 28.75 -1.14
CA GLN A 45 -22.05 29.72 -0.62
C GLN A 45 -22.89 30.27 -1.78
N GLN A 46 -24.21 30.21 -1.62
CA GLN A 46 -25.18 30.64 -2.63
C GLN A 46 -26.25 31.54 -1.99
N PRO A 47 -26.73 32.57 -2.69
CA PRO A 47 -27.84 33.37 -2.20
C PRO A 47 -29.13 32.54 -2.17
N ILE A 48 -29.86 32.56 -1.04
CA ILE A 48 -31.11 31.79 -0.86
C ILE A 48 -32.24 32.37 -1.71
N ASN A 49 -32.26 33.69 -1.86
CA ASN A 49 -33.24 34.42 -2.65
C ASN A 49 -32.57 35.59 -3.36
N ILE A 50 -32.95 35.86 -4.61
CA ILE A 50 -32.42 36.97 -5.42
C ILE A 50 -32.60 38.33 -4.73
N ILE A 51 -33.59 38.45 -3.84
CA ILE A 51 -34.01 39.71 -3.20
C ILE A 51 -33.45 39.87 -1.77
N LYS A 52 -33.03 38.80 -1.10
CA LYS A 52 -32.57 38.86 0.30
C LYS A 52 -31.06 38.63 0.39
N SER A 53 -30.38 39.42 1.22
CA SER A 53 -28.94 39.32 1.54
C SER A 53 -28.53 38.07 2.33
N SER A 54 -29.40 37.05 2.40
CA SER A 54 -29.15 35.80 3.12
C SER A 54 -28.48 34.78 2.21
N TYR A 55 -27.40 34.19 2.68
CA TYR A 55 -26.65 33.16 1.98
C TYR A 55 -26.81 31.81 2.67
N GLU A 56 -26.92 30.75 1.89
CA GLU A 56 -26.82 29.37 2.34
C GLU A 56 -25.44 28.84 1.99
N THR A 57 -24.80 28.25 2.99
CA THR A 57 -23.51 27.59 2.84
C THR A 57 -23.71 26.08 2.94
N SER A 58 -23.36 25.38 1.87
CA SER A 58 -23.40 23.93 1.80
C SER A 58 -21.99 23.39 1.61
N SER A 59 -21.72 22.20 2.14
CA SER A 59 -20.46 21.48 1.92
C SER A 59 -20.76 20.10 1.35
N SER A 60 -19.93 19.67 0.41
CA SER A 60 -19.92 18.33 -0.15
C SER A 60 -18.49 17.86 -0.32
N PHE A 61 -18.27 16.55 -0.46
CA PHE A 61 -16.95 16.00 -0.70
C PHE A 61 -16.99 14.77 -1.60
N HIS A 62 -15.84 14.43 -2.18
CA HIS A 62 -15.65 13.19 -2.90
C HIS A 62 -14.24 12.63 -2.67
N PHE A 63 -14.13 11.32 -2.81
CA PHE A 63 -12.84 10.63 -2.70
C PHE A 63 -12.06 10.71 -4.01
N VAL A 64 -10.75 10.86 -3.87
CA VAL A 64 -9.78 11.00 -4.96
C VAL A 64 -8.73 9.90 -4.80
N GLN A 65 -8.50 9.14 -5.86
CA GLN A 65 -7.42 8.14 -5.87
C GLN A 65 -6.55 8.33 -7.10
N GLY A 66 -5.23 8.40 -6.90
CA GLY A 66 -4.26 8.44 -7.99
C GLY A 66 -3.95 9.81 -8.57
N LEU A 67 -4.24 10.91 -7.87
CA LEU A 67 -3.76 12.24 -8.29
C LEU A 67 -2.22 12.32 -8.24
N CYS A 68 -1.61 11.64 -7.27
CA CYS A 68 -0.15 11.54 -7.07
C CYS A 68 0.56 12.91 -7.22
N PRO A 69 0.26 13.88 -6.34
CA PRO A 69 0.78 15.24 -6.51
C PRO A 69 2.29 15.30 -6.24
N GLN A 70 3.06 15.82 -7.19
CA GLN A 70 4.51 16.07 -7.01
C GLN A 70 4.78 17.50 -6.54
N SER A 71 3.80 18.38 -6.72
CA SER A 71 3.89 19.80 -6.40
C SER A 71 2.51 20.38 -6.07
N GLN A 72 2.52 21.56 -5.46
CA GLN A 72 1.30 22.36 -5.27
C GLN A 72 0.58 22.68 -6.59
N ALA A 73 1.31 22.85 -7.68
CA ALA A 73 0.74 23.21 -8.97
C ALA A 73 -0.16 22.09 -9.52
N ASP A 74 0.22 20.81 -9.30
CA ASP A 74 -0.58 19.66 -9.72
C ASP A 74 -1.92 19.62 -8.99
N VAL A 75 -1.90 19.88 -7.68
CA VAL A 75 -3.12 19.91 -6.85
C VAL A 75 -3.99 21.09 -7.24
N PHE A 76 -3.44 22.29 -7.41
CA PHE A 76 -4.25 23.45 -7.78
C PHE A 76 -4.82 23.36 -9.20
N ALA A 77 -4.11 22.74 -10.15
CA ALA A 77 -4.67 22.44 -11.46
C ALA A 77 -5.88 21.50 -11.35
N TYR A 78 -5.80 20.50 -10.47
CA TYR A 78 -6.93 19.62 -10.16
C TYR A 78 -8.09 20.40 -9.52
N LEU A 79 -7.84 21.20 -8.49
CA LEU A 79 -8.87 22.00 -7.82
C LEU A 79 -9.56 22.98 -8.79
N GLU A 80 -8.81 23.64 -9.66
CA GLU A 80 -9.35 24.52 -10.70
C GLU A 80 -10.24 23.75 -11.68
N SER A 81 -9.87 22.52 -12.06
CA SER A 81 -10.71 21.69 -12.93
C SER A 81 -12.03 21.26 -12.25
N VAL A 82 -12.00 21.01 -10.94
CA VAL A 82 -13.21 20.72 -10.14
C VAL A 82 -14.14 21.93 -10.17
N VAL A 83 -13.64 23.13 -9.88
CA VAL A 83 -14.44 24.37 -9.91
C VAL A 83 -15.04 24.61 -11.28
N GLN A 84 -14.27 24.48 -12.36
CA GLN A 84 -14.76 24.65 -13.73
C GLN A 84 -15.89 23.67 -14.07
N ASN A 85 -15.85 22.44 -13.55
CA ASN A 85 -16.92 21.48 -13.78
C ASN A 85 -18.18 21.84 -12.98
N GLN A 86 -18.04 22.32 -11.75
CA GLN A 86 -19.17 22.83 -10.96
C GLN A 86 -19.87 24.02 -11.64
N GLU A 87 -19.08 24.92 -12.23
CA GLU A 87 -19.62 26.05 -13.00
C GLU A 87 -20.39 25.59 -14.24
N LYS A 88 -19.87 24.60 -14.97
CA LYS A 88 -20.55 24.02 -16.15
C LYS A 88 -21.86 23.33 -15.79
N GLU A 89 -21.89 22.58 -14.70
CA GLU A 89 -23.13 21.92 -14.23
C GLU A 89 -24.19 22.95 -13.85
N ARG A 90 -23.81 24.04 -13.17
CA ARG A 90 -24.74 25.15 -12.88
C ARG A 90 -25.28 25.79 -14.16
N GLN A 91 -24.42 26.04 -15.15
CA GLN A 91 -24.86 26.58 -16.43
C GLN A 91 -25.89 25.66 -17.09
N ASN A 92 -25.64 24.35 -17.11
CA ASN A 92 -26.54 23.34 -17.67
C ASN A 92 -27.93 23.31 -17.00
N ILE A 93 -28.00 23.49 -15.68
CA ILE A 93 -29.26 23.54 -14.94
C ILE A 93 -30.03 24.84 -15.24
N PHE A 94 -29.33 25.97 -15.43
CA PHE A 94 -29.92 27.30 -15.61
C PHE A 94 -30.10 27.75 -17.08
N PHE A 95 -29.97 26.85 -18.06
CA PHE A 95 -30.26 27.17 -19.48
C PHE A 95 -31.74 27.49 -19.78
N SER A 96 -32.62 27.58 -18.78
CA SER A 96 -33.90 28.29 -18.90
C SER A 96 -33.69 29.82 -18.85
N LYS A 97 -33.22 30.39 -19.95
CA LYS A 97 -33.37 31.81 -20.41
C LYS A 97 -32.87 32.98 -19.57
N VAL A 98 -32.27 32.85 -18.39
CA VAL A 98 -31.72 34.01 -17.64
C VAL A 98 -30.19 34.04 -17.72
N GLN A 99 -29.68 34.41 -18.90
CA GLN A 99 -28.26 34.69 -19.12
C GLN A 99 -27.92 36.09 -18.58
N SER A 100 -27.36 36.18 -17.36
CA SER A 100 -26.45 37.27 -16.90
C SER A 100 -26.22 37.27 -15.37
N ILE A 101 -26.19 36.11 -14.72
CA ILE A 101 -25.80 35.99 -13.29
C ILE A 101 -24.26 35.82 -13.18
N THR A 102 -23.48 36.57 -13.97
CA THR A 102 -22.01 36.45 -13.99
C THR A 102 -21.30 37.32 -12.95
N LYS A 103 -22.03 38.10 -12.16
CA LYS A 103 -21.50 38.85 -11.01
C LYS A 103 -22.56 39.01 -9.92
N VAL A 104 -23.14 37.91 -9.43
CA VAL A 104 -23.81 38.01 -8.13
C VAL A 104 -22.71 38.13 -7.08
N ASN A 105 -22.48 39.38 -6.66
CA ASN A 105 -21.60 39.72 -5.55
C ASN A 105 -21.91 38.79 -4.38
N GLY A 106 -20.95 37.95 -3.97
CA GLY A 106 -21.04 37.11 -2.78
C GLY A 106 -21.19 35.60 -2.98
N ALA A 107 -21.24 35.08 -4.21
CA ALA A 107 -21.09 33.63 -4.41
C ALA A 107 -19.60 33.24 -4.28
N TYR A 108 -19.25 32.45 -3.26
CA TYR A 108 -17.91 31.87 -3.14
C TYR A 108 -17.93 30.35 -3.29
N ILE A 109 -16.86 29.83 -3.91
CA ILE A 109 -16.53 28.40 -3.90
C ILE A 109 -15.15 28.27 -3.25
N LYS A 110 -15.08 27.49 -2.18
CA LYS A 110 -13.85 27.04 -1.54
C LYS A 110 -13.69 25.56 -1.83
N VAL A 111 -12.50 25.16 -2.27
CA VAL A 111 -12.17 23.75 -2.47
C VAL A 111 -10.93 23.40 -1.65
N THR A 112 -11.03 22.32 -0.87
CA THR A 112 -9.97 21.83 -0.01
C THR A 112 -9.60 20.41 -0.41
N TYR A 113 -8.34 20.18 -0.75
CA TYR A 113 -7.77 18.85 -1.00
C TYR A 113 -6.99 18.37 0.21
N LEU A 114 -7.26 17.14 0.64
CA LEU A 114 -6.61 16.46 1.76
C LEU A 114 -5.90 15.20 1.26
N CYS A 115 -4.60 15.11 1.49
CA CYS A 115 -3.80 13.92 1.20
C CYS A 115 -3.08 13.46 2.46
N TYR A 116 -3.26 12.20 2.86
CA TYR A 116 -2.55 11.63 4.00
C TYR A 116 -1.15 11.15 3.58
N ASP A 117 -0.12 11.71 4.21
CA ASP A 117 1.28 11.27 4.07
C ASP A 117 1.60 10.24 5.17
N ILE A 118 1.78 8.97 4.77
CA ILE A 118 2.04 7.86 5.70
C ILE A 118 3.41 7.96 6.37
N PHE A 119 4.35 8.73 5.81
CA PHE A 119 5.72 8.83 6.30
C PHE A 119 5.87 9.90 7.38
N SER A 120 5.11 10.98 7.28
CA SER A 120 5.06 12.04 8.31
C SER A 120 3.86 11.91 9.24
N LYS A 121 2.92 10.99 8.96
CA LYS A 121 1.63 10.84 9.64
C LYS A 121 0.87 12.16 9.75
N ALA A 122 0.86 12.90 8.65
CA ALA A 122 0.27 14.23 8.55
C ALA A 122 -0.65 14.32 7.34
N PHE A 123 -1.65 15.19 7.43
CA PHE A 123 -2.45 15.59 6.27
C PHE A 123 -1.79 16.76 5.56
N LEU A 124 -1.45 16.58 4.28
CA LEU A 124 -1.15 17.67 3.37
C LEU A 124 -2.46 18.29 2.89
N VAL A 125 -2.64 19.57 3.19
CA VAL A 125 -3.87 20.33 2.93
C VAL A 125 -3.58 21.41 1.90
N CYS A 126 -4.35 21.42 0.82
CA CYS A 126 -4.32 22.49 -0.18
C CYS A 126 -5.71 23.12 -0.27
N GLU A 127 -5.85 24.41 0.04
CA GLU A 127 -7.12 25.11 -0.08
C GLU A 127 -7.05 26.18 -1.17
N ALA A 128 -8.12 26.30 -1.94
CA ALA A 128 -8.30 27.35 -2.93
C ALA A 128 -9.70 27.96 -2.80
N SER A 129 -9.76 29.29 -2.64
CA SER A 129 -10.99 30.07 -2.64
C SER A 129 -11.09 30.92 -3.91
N PHE A 130 -12.27 30.92 -4.52
CA PHE A 130 -12.53 31.54 -5.83
C PHE A 130 -13.52 32.71 -5.74
N GLU A 131 -13.33 33.61 -4.77
CA GLU A 131 -14.16 34.80 -4.57
C GLU A 131 -13.37 36.08 -4.89
N GLY A 132 -13.65 36.71 -6.04
CA GLY A 132 -13.01 37.98 -6.47
C GLY A 132 -11.50 37.86 -6.75
N GLN A 133 -10.70 37.58 -5.72
CA GLN A 133 -9.30 37.22 -5.77
C GLN A 133 -9.09 35.74 -5.41
N LYS A 134 -8.24 35.06 -6.20
CA LYS A 134 -7.90 33.66 -5.94
C LYS A 134 -6.95 33.58 -4.75
N ASN A 135 -7.45 33.10 -3.61
CA ASN A 135 -6.64 32.81 -2.44
C ASN A 135 -6.27 31.33 -2.45
N LYS A 136 -4.97 31.03 -2.38
CA LYS A 136 -4.42 29.67 -2.33
C LYS A 136 -3.59 29.51 -1.07
N SER A 137 -3.82 28.45 -0.31
CA SER A 137 -3.03 28.11 0.87
C SER A 137 -2.63 26.64 0.85
N VAL A 138 -1.46 26.36 1.40
CA VAL A 138 -0.95 24.99 1.56
C VAL A 138 -0.34 24.89 2.95
N PHE A 139 -0.71 23.85 3.69
CA PHE A 139 -0.18 23.57 5.01
C PHE A 139 -0.25 22.06 5.30
N LEU A 140 0.44 21.62 6.34
CA LEU A 140 0.33 20.27 6.89
C LEU A 140 -0.37 20.31 8.25
N VAL A 141 -1.16 19.30 8.55
CA VAL A 141 -1.75 19.08 9.87
C VAL A 141 -1.16 17.80 10.46
N GLN A 142 -0.41 17.94 11.55
CA GLN A 142 0.24 16.83 12.27
C GLN A 142 -0.71 16.20 13.31
N GLU A 143 -0.29 15.08 13.92
CA GLU A 143 -1.08 14.36 14.93
C GLU A 143 -1.52 15.21 16.13
N ASN A 144 -0.70 16.17 16.53
CA ASN A 144 -0.97 17.12 17.59
C ASN A 144 -1.79 18.36 17.13
N GLN A 145 -2.37 18.29 15.94
CA GLN A 145 -3.13 19.36 15.28
C GLN A 145 -2.32 20.64 15.00
N ARG A 146 -0.98 20.60 15.08
CA ARG A 146 -0.16 21.73 14.69
C ARG A 146 -0.15 21.87 13.17
N MET A 147 -0.29 23.12 12.73
CA MET A 147 -0.17 23.50 11.33
C MET A 147 1.27 23.92 11.03
N ILE A 148 1.88 23.32 10.02
CA ILE A 148 3.24 23.67 9.58
C ILE A 148 3.29 23.88 8.06
N GLN A 149 4.32 24.59 7.59
CA GLN A 149 4.58 24.73 6.16
C GLN A 149 5.16 23.43 5.58
N PRO A 150 4.67 22.95 4.42
CA PRO A 150 5.15 21.73 3.83
C PRO A 150 6.55 21.90 3.22
N THR A 151 7.41 20.92 3.49
CA THR A 151 8.74 20.80 2.89
C THR A 151 8.69 19.88 1.67
N GLN A 152 9.77 19.83 0.88
CA GLN A 152 9.87 18.90 -0.26
C GLN A 152 9.72 17.44 0.17
N GLN A 153 10.21 17.07 1.36
CA GLN A 153 10.09 15.71 1.88
C GLN A 153 8.63 15.31 2.10
N HIS A 154 7.79 16.24 2.59
CA HIS A 154 6.36 15.99 2.76
C HIS A 154 5.62 15.82 1.43
N TRP A 155 5.99 16.62 0.41
CA TRP A 155 5.47 16.42 -0.94
C TRP A 155 5.85 15.05 -1.51
N ASN A 156 7.10 14.63 -1.33
CA ASN A 156 7.55 13.30 -1.75
C ASN A 156 6.81 12.18 -0.99
N GLY A 157 6.60 12.35 0.32
CA GLY A 157 5.84 11.42 1.16
C GLY A 157 4.40 11.29 0.70
N ALA A 158 3.70 12.41 0.49
CA ALA A 158 2.34 12.45 -0.04
C ALA A 158 2.24 11.83 -1.45
N TYR A 159 3.21 12.13 -2.33
CA TYR A 159 3.30 11.55 -3.67
C TYR A 159 3.39 10.02 -3.62
N ILE A 160 4.32 9.48 -2.82
CA ILE A 160 4.53 8.04 -2.69
C ILE A 160 3.34 7.37 -2.00
N SER A 161 2.80 7.98 -0.94
CA SER A 161 1.61 7.50 -0.23
C SER A 161 0.42 7.30 -1.17
N ASN A 162 0.18 8.27 -2.06
CA ASN A 162 -0.89 8.20 -3.04
C ASN A 162 -0.65 7.10 -4.08
N ILE A 163 0.60 6.90 -4.53
CA ILE A 163 0.96 5.77 -5.42
C ILE A 163 0.69 4.44 -4.74
N LEU A 164 1.11 4.27 -3.48
CA LEU A 164 0.90 3.03 -2.73
C LEU A 164 -0.60 2.72 -2.58
N ARG A 165 -1.40 3.72 -2.20
CA ARG A 165 -2.88 3.61 -2.19
C ARG A 165 -3.47 3.26 -3.55
N ALA A 166 -2.87 3.72 -4.65
CA ALA A 166 -3.39 3.49 -5.99
C ALA A 166 -3.03 2.10 -6.55
N ILE A 167 -1.88 1.53 -6.16
CA ILE A 167 -1.43 0.21 -6.63
C ILE A 167 -1.85 -0.94 -5.71
N ASP A 168 -2.20 -0.65 -4.47
CA ASP A 168 -2.71 -1.65 -3.55
C ASP A 168 -4.10 -2.13 -3.99
N GLU A 169 -4.22 -3.44 -4.20
CA GLU A 169 -5.48 -4.05 -4.63
C GLU A 169 -6.50 -4.12 -3.50
N ASP A 170 -6.02 -4.20 -2.26
CA ASP A 170 -6.86 -4.28 -1.07
C ASP A 170 -7.40 -2.89 -0.67
N PHE A 171 -6.81 -1.81 -1.20
CA PHE A 171 -7.23 -0.41 -0.97
C PHE A 171 -8.30 0.10 -1.96
N LYS A 172 -8.89 -0.78 -2.77
CA LYS A 172 -9.87 -0.37 -3.80
C LYS A 172 -11.24 -0.09 -3.18
N LEU A 173 -11.62 1.18 -3.12
CA LEU A 173 -12.98 1.59 -2.77
C LEU A 173 -13.90 1.65 -3.99
N VAL A 174 -15.16 1.25 -3.79
CA VAL A 174 -16.24 1.39 -4.77
C VAL A 174 -16.68 2.85 -4.82
N GLY A 175 -16.93 3.39 -6.02
CA GLY A 175 -17.42 4.77 -6.20
C GLY A 175 -16.37 5.89 -6.06
N VAL A 176 -15.08 5.57 -5.99
CA VAL A 176 -14.01 6.57 -5.91
C VAL A 176 -13.54 7.00 -7.29
N GLY A 177 -13.40 8.32 -7.49
CA GLY A 177 -12.81 8.89 -8.70
C GLY A 177 -11.36 8.47 -8.85
N ARG A 178 -11.07 7.61 -9.84
CA ARG A 178 -9.72 7.15 -10.14
C ARG A 178 -9.08 8.01 -11.22
N PHE A 179 -8.10 8.80 -10.80
CA PHE A 179 -7.26 9.64 -11.66
C PHE A 179 -5.91 8.99 -11.96
N PHE A 180 -5.71 7.76 -11.48
CA PHE A 180 -4.39 7.16 -11.44
C PHE A 180 -3.78 6.98 -12.82
N ASN A 181 -2.81 7.84 -13.09
CA ASN A 181 -2.02 7.76 -14.30
C ASN A 181 -0.79 6.89 -14.06
N ASN A 182 -0.85 5.65 -14.52
CA ASN A 182 0.24 4.68 -14.46
C ASN A 182 1.52 5.10 -15.21
N LEU A 183 1.57 6.27 -15.86
CA LEU A 183 2.76 6.76 -16.58
C LEU A 183 4.03 6.78 -15.73
N CYS A 184 3.93 7.11 -14.43
CA CYS A 184 5.10 7.11 -13.54
C CYS A 184 5.66 5.69 -13.32
N LEU A 185 4.80 4.67 -13.24
CA LEU A 185 5.21 3.29 -13.00
C LEU A 185 5.66 2.57 -14.29
N LYS A 186 5.14 3.00 -15.45
CA LYS A 186 5.56 2.47 -16.75
C LYS A 186 6.93 3.00 -17.20
N ASN A 187 7.33 4.18 -16.74
CA ASN A 187 8.64 4.76 -17.08
C ASN A 187 9.69 4.32 -16.05
N ASN A 188 10.63 3.45 -16.46
CA ASN A 188 11.65 2.90 -15.56
C ASN A 188 12.50 3.98 -14.86
N THR A 189 12.82 5.09 -15.52
CA THR A 189 13.60 6.17 -14.90
C THR A 189 12.82 6.90 -13.81
N LYS A 190 11.52 7.16 -14.04
CA LYS A 190 10.65 7.75 -13.02
C LYS A 190 10.39 6.77 -11.87
N LEU A 191 10.22 5.49 -12.18
CA LEU A 191 10.05 4.43 -11.19
C LEU A 191 11.30 4.29 -10.32
N CYS A 192 12.51 4.29 -10.90
CA CYS A 192 13.77 4.30 -10.15
C CYS A 192 13.81 5.45 -9.13
N LYS A 193 13.55 6.69 -9.57
CA LYS A 193 13.55 7.87 -8.68
C LYS A 193 12.52 7.77 -7.56
N MET A 194 11.33 7.28 -7.88
CA MET A 194 10.28 7.07 -6.87
C MET A 194 10.70 6.03 -5.83
N ILE A 195 11.29 4.91 -6.26
CA ILE A 195 11.80 3.86 -5.37
C ILE A 195 12.92 4.40 -4.49
N GLU A 196 13.87 5.16 -5.07
CA GLU A 196 14.97 5.78 -4.33
C GLU A 196 14.45 6.70 -3.22
N SER A 197 13.53 7.62 -3.54
CA SER A 197 12.89 8.49 -2.55
C SER A 197 12.09 7.72 -1.49
N MET A 198 11.41 6.64 -1.89
CA MET A 198 10.69 5.79 -0.94
C MET A 198 11.63 5.08 0.04
N LEU A 199 12.74 4.53 -0.45
CA LEU A 199 13.73 3.87 0.39
C LEU A 199 14.40 4.86 1.35
N GLU A 200 14.66 6.09 0.91
CA GLU A 200 15.14 7.17 1.77
C GLU A 200 14.14 7.48 2.90
N LEU A 201 12.85 7.68 2.57
CA LEU A 201 11.81 7.95 3.55
C LEU A 201 11.62 6.80 4.55
N ILE A 202 11.69 5.54 4.08
CA ILE A 202 11.67 4.36 4.95
C ILE A 202 12.89 4.34 5.87
N THR A 203 14.07 4.69 5.36
CA THR A 203 15.31 4.72 6.15
C THR A 203 15.27 5.78 7.25
N ILE A 204 14.58 6.91 7.02
CA ILE A 204 14.37 7.94 8.04
C ILE A 204 13.34 7.49 9.10
N ASN A 205 12.32 6.72 8.70
CA ASN A 205 11.18 6.35 9.54
C ASN A 205 11.08 4.83 9.80
N VAL A 206 12.22 4.14 9.92
CA VAL A 206 12.33 2.67 9.96
C VAL A 206 11.34 2.02 10.94
N ASN A 207 11.26 2.58 12.16
CA ASN A 207 10.41 2.04 13.23
C ASN A 207 8.91 2.13 12.95
N GLN A 208 8.47 3.01 12.04
CA GLN A 208 7.04 3.18 11.75
C GLN A 208 6.49 2.08 10.81
N PHE A 209 7.36 1.42 10.05
CA PHE A 209 6.97 0.47 9.02
C PHE A 209 7.31 -0.99 9.36
N GLN A 210 7.87 -1.20 10.55
CA GLN A 210 8.31 -2.49 11.05
C GLN A 210 7.43 -2.94 12.20
N ASP A 211 6.93 -4.16 12.09
CA ASP A 211 6.21 -4.83 13.18
C ASP A 211 7.09 -5.98 13.67
N PHE A 212 8.18 -5.61 14.34
CA PHE A 212 9.11 -6.58 14.87
C PHE A 212 8.51 -7.41 15.99
N ASP A 213 7.48 -6.94 16.69
CA ASP A 213 6.85 -7.71 17.75
C ASP A 213 6.17 -8.95 17.16
N LYS A 214 5.51 -8.83 16.01
CA LYS A 214 5.00 -10.01 15.29
C LYS A 214 6.09 -10.92 14.76
N ILE A 215 7.24 -10.37 14.32
CA ILE A 215 8.39 -11.17 13.86
C ILE A 215 9.13 -11.86 15.01
N ARG A 216 9.27 -11.18 16.16
CA ARG A 216 10.04 -11.60 17.33
C ARG A 216 9.25 -12.50 18.25
N SER A 217 7.92 -12.47 18.20
CA SER A 217 7.11 -13.41 18.97
C SER A 217 7.56 -14.83 18.61
N ASN A 218 8.21 -15.51 19.56
CA ASN A 218 8.77 -16.85 19.38
C ASN A 218 7.70 -17.91 19.03
N GLN A 219 6.43 -17.50 19.09
CA GLN A 219 5.27 -18.38 19.02
C GLN A 219 4.83 -18.67 17.59
N CYS A 220 5.03 -17.77 16.61
CA CYS A 220 4.62 -18.01 15.21
C CYS A 220 5.43 -17.14 14.23
N PHE A 221 6.24 -17.75 13.36
CA PHE A 221 6.70 -17.06 12.15
C PHE A 221 5.50 -16.99 11.23
N CYS A 222 5.30 -15.84 10.60
CA CYS A 222 4.33 -15.72 9.54
C CYS A 222 4.74 -16.53 8.30
N ASP A 223 3.79 -16.71 7.37
CA ASP A 223 4.14 -17.30 6.08
C ASP A 223 5.24 -16.45 5.43
N ILE A 224 6.12 -17.09 4.66
CA ILE A 224 7.22 -16.39 3.99
C ILE A 224 6.71 -15.27 3.06
N ASN A 225 5.47 -15.36 2.59
CA ASN A 225 4.84 -14.31 1.80
C ASN A 225 4.55 -13.05 2.63
N ASP A 226 4.29 -13.20 3.92
CA ASP A 226 3.90 -12.12 4.86
C ASP A 226 5.12 -11.53 5.58
N VAL A 227 6.25 -12.24 5.64
CA VAL A 227 7.49 -11.74 6.25
C VAL A 227 7.89 -10.37 5.70
N LEU A 228 7.73 -10.16 4.39
CA LEU A 228 8.05 -8.88 3.76
C LEU A 228 7.15 -7.75 4.28
N TYR A 229 5.86 -8.03 4.50
CA TYR A 229 4.91 -7.08 5.07
C TYR A 229 5.35 -6.62 6.47
N TYR A 230 5.74 -7.55 7.35
CA TYR A 230 6.17 -7.17 8.70
C TYR A 230 7.55 -6.51 8.75
N LEU A 231 8.44 -6.80 7.77
CA LEU A 231 9.73 -6.13 7.64
C LEU A 231 9.59 -4.71 7.10
N CYS A 232 8.67 -4.49 6.15
CA CYS A 232 8.37 -3.17 5.59
C CYS A 232 7.10 -3.25 4.72
N TRP A 233 5.94 -2.99 5.31
CA TRP A 233 4.67 -3.13 4.60
C TRP A 233 4.54 -2.23 3.35
N PRO A 234 5.08 -1.00 3.29
CA PRO A 234 5.04 -0.22 2.06
C PRO A 234 5.79 -0.92 0.91
N LEU A 235 6.92 -1.56 1.20
CA LEU A 235 7.68 -2.31 0.22
C LEU A 235 6.98 -3.59 -0.22
N ASP A 236 6.19 -4.24 0.65
CA ASP A 236 5.42 -5.41 0.23
C ASP A 236 4.35 -5.06 -0.81
N ILE A 237 3.67 -3.91 -0.65
CA ILE A 237 2.72 -3.37 -1.64
C ILE A 237 3.44 -3.14 -2.97
N LEU A 238 4.59 -2.45 -2.93
CA LEU A 238 5.38 -2.17 -4.13
C LEU A 238 5.88 -3.46 -4.80
N VAL A 239 6.40 -4.43 -4.03
CA VAL A 239 6.89 -5.72 -4.55
C VAL A 239 5.75 -6.47 -5.22
N SER A 240 4.56 -6.51 -4.61
CA SER A 240 3.39 -7.16 -5.19
C SER A 240 3.02 -6.55 -6.55
N HIS A 241 3.09 -5.23 -6.69
CA HIS A 241 2.91 -4.55 -7.97
C HIS A 241 4.02 -4.89 -8.97
N LEU A 242 5.29 -4.78 -8.57
CA LEU A 242 6.46 -4.98 -9.44
C LEU A 242 6.62 -6.44 -9.93
N VAL A 243 6.13 -7.41 -9.16
CA VAL A 243 6.07 -8.82 -9.59
C VAL A 243 5.10 -8.95 -10.76
N LYS A 244 3.90 -8.34 -10.66
CA LYS A 244 2.87 -8.35 -11.71
C LYS A 244 3.30 -7.60 -12.96
N SER A 245 4.05 -6.51 -12.81
CA SER A 245 4.56 -5.72 -13.94
C SER A 245 5.91 -6.20 -14.48
N HIS A 246 6.50 -7.26 -13.90
CA HIS A 246 7.81 -7.79 -14.25
C HIS A 246 8.98 -6.78 -14.12
N GLN A 247 8.85 -5.80 -13.24
CA GLN A 247 9.84 -4.72 -13.03
C GLN A 247 10.64 -4.87 -11.73
N LEU A 248 10.55 -6.02 -11.04
CA LEU A 248 11.16 -6.23 -9.71
C LEU A 248 12.69 -6.04 -9.68
N PHE A 249 13.37 -6.21 -10.80
CA PHE A 249 14.82 -5.97 -10.92
C PHE A 249 15.21 -4.51 -10.64
N ILE A 250 14.30 -3.55 -10.86
CA ILE A 250 14.53 -2.13 -10.59
C ILE A 250 14.70 -1.90 -9.10
N LEU A 251 13.80 -2.48 -8.28
CA LEU A 251 13.89 -2.38 -6.82
C LEU A 251 15.18 -3.03 -6.29
N VAL A 252 15.59 -4.18 -6.85
CA VAL A 252 16.86 -4.83 -6.46
C VAL A 252 18.05 -3.91 -6.72
N LYS A 253 18.10 -3.23 -7.87
CA LYS A 253 19.16 -2.29 -8.23
C LYS A 253 19.23 -1.10 -7.26
N GLU A 254 18.09 -0.59 -6.81
CA GLU A 254 18.05 0.50 -5.84
C GLU A 254 18.45 0.03 -4.44
N LEU A 255 18.03 -1.18 -4.03
CA LEU A 255 18.48 -1.79 -2.77
C LEU A 255 20.00 -2.04 -2.73
N ASP A 256 20.64 -2.31 -3.88
CA ASP A 256 22.10 -2.47 -3.97
C ASP A 256 22.88 -1.22 -3.56
N LYS A 257 22.25 -0.04 -3.66
CA LYS A 257 22.85 1.22 -3.20
C LYS A 257 22.87 1.33 -1.68
N ILE A 258 22.07 0.54 -0.96
CA ILE A 258 21.91 0.61 0.49
C ILE A 258 22.69 -0.53 1.16
N GLN A 259 23.99 -0.33 1.34
CA GLN A 259 24.90 -1.43 1.71
C GLN A 259 24.91 -1.79 3.20
N SER A 260 24.53 -0.87 4.10
CA SER A 260 24.80 -1.00 5.54
C SER A 260 23.67 -1.63 6.37
N ASN A 261 22.46 -1.76 5.84
CA ASN A 261 21.30 -2.13 6.66
C ASN A 261 20.94 -3.62 6.50
N VAL A 262 20.99 -4.37 7.60
CA VAL A 262 20.65 -5.80 7.65
C VAL A 262 19.22 -6.09 7.17
N ILE A 263 18.27 -5.22 7.50
CA ILE A 263 16.85 -5.41 7.13
C ILE A 263 16.69 -5.27 5.62
N PHE A 264 17.36 -4.31 4.98
CA PHE A 264 17.31 -4.18 3.52
C PHE A 264 17.98 -5.36 2.80
N HIS A 265 19.06 -5.93 3.35
CA HIS A 265 19.61 -7.19 2.83
C HIS A 265 18.62 -8.35 2.95
N LEU A 266 17.86 -8.41 4.05
CA LEU A 266 16.86 -9.44 4.26
C LEU A 266 15.69 -9.27 3.28
N ILE A 267 15.18 -8.04 3.12
CA ILE A 267 14.16 -7.69 2.12
C ILE A 267 14.64 -8.06 0.72
N LYS A 268 15.88 -7.73 0.36
CA LYS A 268 16.47 -8.09 -0.94
C LYS A 268 16.50 -9.60 -1.15
N SER A 269 16.87 -10.38 -0.12
CA SER A 269 16.78 -11.84 -0.17
C SER A 269 15.35 -12.31 -0.41
N MET A 270 14.37 -11.75 0.30
CA MET A 270 12.96 -12.08 0.13
C MET A 270 12.44 -11.75 -1.27
N ILE A 271 12.91 -10.65 -1.84
CA ILE A 271 12.61 -10.26 -3.23
C ILE A 271 13.14 -11.33 -4.18
N PHE A 272 14.42 -11.75 -4.07
CA PHE A 272 14.96 -12.83 -4.89
C PHE A 272 14.20 -14.14 -4.72
N TYR A 273 13.73 -14.45 -3.50
CA TYR A 273 12.87 -15.61 -3.25
C TYR A 273 11.52 -15.52 -3.98
N LYS A 274 10.90 -14.32 -4.03
CA LYS A 274 9.62 -14.09 -4.73
C LYS A 274 9.77 -14.04 -6.27
N MET A 275 10.97 -13.86 -6.84
CA MET A 275 11.20 -13.83 -8.30
C MET A 275 11.02 -15.21 -8.96
N LYS A 276 9.80 -15.55 -9.39
CA LYS A 276 9.45 -16.84 -10.04
C LYS A 276 9.69 -16.91 -11.56
N GLN A 277 10.58 -16.10 -12.15
CA GLN A 277 10.81 -16.18 -13.61
C GLN A 277 11.36 -17.56 -14.02
N SER A 278 10.58 -18.28 -14.84
CA SER A 278 10.64 -19.73 -15.07
C SER A 278 11.99 -20.29 -15.56
N GLN A 279 12.85 -19.47 -16.17
CA GLN A 279 14.16 -19.91 -16.66
C GLN A 279 15.34 -19.55 -15.75
N MET A 280 15.15 -18.72 -14.71
CA MET A 280 16.26 -18.25 -13.83
C MET A 280 16.03 -18.50 -12.34
N GLN A 281 15.05 -19.33 -11.96
CA GLN A 281 14.68 -19.53 -10.55
C GLN A 281 15.85 -19.95 -9.66
N ILE A 282 16.64 -20.95 -10.09
CA ILE A 282 17.80 -21.44 -9.32
C ILE A 282 18.81 -20.31 -9.07
N ARG A 283 19.08 -19.48 -10.09
CA ARG A 283 20.01 -18.34 -9.97
C ARG A 283 19.49 -17.29 -8.97
N GLN A 284 18.18 -17.03 -8.94
CA GLN A 284 17.61 -16.10 -7.97
C GLN A 284 17.66 -16.67 -6.54
N TYR A 285 17.37 -17.96 -6.35
CA TYR A 285 17.52 -18.59 -5.04
C TYR A 285 18.99 -18.62 -4.55
N GLN A 286 19.95 -18.77 -5.46
CA GLN A 286 21.37 -18.63 -5.13
C GLN A 286 21.74 -17.20 -4.70
N ARG A 287 21.19 -16.18 -5.37
CA ARG A 287 21.35 -14.78 -4.95
C ARG A 287 20.72 -14.50 -3.59
N SER A 288 19.52 -15.04 -3.35
CA SER A 288 18.88 -15.02 -2.03
C SER A 288 19.78 -15.65 -0.96
N LEU A 289 20.33 -16.83 -1.24
CA LEU A 289 21.24 -17.54 -0.34
C LEU A 289 22.50 -16.70 -0.04
N SER A 290 23.08 -16.04 -1.03
CA SER A 290 24.23 -15.14 -0.86
C SER A 290 23.89 -13.95 0.04
N CYS A 291 22.74 -13.30 -0.17
CA CYS A 291 22.27 -12.22 0.70
C CYS A 291 22.11 -12.70 2.15
N ILE A 292 21.50 -13.87 2.36
CA ILE A 292 21.30 -14.43 3.70
C ILE A 292 22.64 -14.80 4.35
N GLY A 293 23.57 -15.41 3.62
CA GLY A 293 24.88 -15.78 4.15
C GLY A 293 25.63 -14.58 4.75
N ASN A 294 25.57 -13.43 4.07
CA ASN A 294 26.15 -12.18 4.56
C ASN A 294 25.47 -11.67 5.84
N ILE A 295 24.16 -11.91 5.99
CA ILE A 295 23.40 -11.53 7.20
C ILE A 295 23.74 -12.47 8.35
N THR A 296 23.76 -13.78 8.13
CA THR A 296 24.00 -14.78 9.19
C THR A 296 25.38 -14.61 9.83
N GLN A 297 26.38 -14.17 9.07
CA GLN A 297 27.71 -13.82 9.62
C GLN A 297 27.66 -12.64 10.60
N LYS A 298 26.73 -11.68 10.38
CA LYS A 298 26.60 -10.47 11.20
C LYS A 298 25.60 -10.65 12.36
N VAL A 299 24.56 -11.44 12.16
CA VAL A 299 23.41 -11.58 13.08
C VAL A 299 23.01 -13.05 13.20
N GLN A 300 23.75 -13.80 14.03
CA GLN A 300 23.52 -15.24 14.23
C GLN A 300 22.25 -15.58 15.04
N GLN A 301 21.72 -14.60 15.78
CA GLN A 301 20.65 -14.81 16.77
C GLN A 301 19.23 -14.69 16.19
N PHE A 302 19.06 -14.24 14.95
CA PHE A 302 17.72 -14.08 14.37
C PHE A 302 17.18 -15.39 13.79
N ASN A 303 16.28 -16.05 14.52
CA ASN A 303 15.62 -17.27 14.07
C ASN A 303 14.85 -17.09 12.75
N LEU A 304 14.32 -15.89 12.47
CA LEU A 304 13.70 -15.58 11.17
C LEU A 304 14.69 -15.77 10.01
N VAL A 305 15.96 -15.37 10.17
CA VAL A 305 16.99 -15.52 9.14
C VAL A 305 17.26 -17.00 8.88
N LYS A 306 17.33 -17.81 9.93
CA LYS A 306 17.48 -19.28 9.83
C LYS A 306 16.26 -19.93 9.15
N TYR A 307 15.05 -19.48 9.48
CA TYR A 307 13.83 -19.95 8.83
C TYR A 307 13.83 -19.65 7.32
N ILE A 308 14.14 -18.41 6.92
CA ILE A 308 14.23 -18.02 5.50
C ILE A 308 15.34 -18.80 4.80
N LEU A 309 16.50 -18.98 5.44
CA LEU A 309 17.60 -19.80 4.92
C LEU A 309 17.14 -21.23 4.62
N GLY A 310 16.44 -21.87 5.56
CA GLY A 310 15.86 -23.19 5.37
C GLY A 310 14.92 -23.24 4.17
N LYS A 311 14.02 -22.25 4.02
CA LYS A 311 13.08 -22.17 2.88
C LYS A 311 13.80 -21.99 1.53
N VAL A 312 14.86 -21.19 1.48
CA VAL A 312 15.69 -21.01 0.28
C VAL A 312 16.43 -22.31 -0.07
N LEU A 313 17.03 -22.98 0.91
CA LEU A 313 17.73 -24.26 0.71
C LEU A 313 16.79 -25.35 0.19
N ILE A 314 15.53 -25.38 0.66
CA ILE A 314 14.50 -26.27 0.11
C ILE A 314 14.28 -25.98 -1.38
N LYS A 315 14.11 -24.72 -1.77
CA LYS A 315 13.89 -24.35 -3.18
C LYS A 315 15.12 -24.63 -4.06
N LEU A 316 16.32 -24.69 -3.47
CA LEU A 316 17.57 -25.10 -4.14
C LEU A 316 17.80 -26.62 -4.18
N GLY A 317 16.92 -27.43 -3.59
CA GLY A 317 17.13 -28.89 -3.52
C GLY A 317 18.11 -29.35 -2.43
N LYS A 318 18.63 -28.44 -1.59
CA LYS A 318 19.62 -28.72 -0.53
C LYS A 318 18.96 -29.19 0.77
N TYR A 319 18.26 -30.31 0.69
CA TYR A 319 17.29 -30.71 1.71
C TYR A 319 17.88 -31.09 3.06
N GLN A 320 19.05 -31.72 3.08
CA GLN A 320 19.71 -32.11 4.33
C GLN A 320 20.15 -30.88 5.14
N GLN A 321 20.77 -29.91 4.47
CA GLN A 321 21.16 -28.63 5.09
C GLN A 321 19.92 -27.86 5.58
N ALA A 322 18.86 -27.82 4.76
CA ALA A 322 17.61 -27.19 5.16
C ALA A 322 17.01 -27.83 6.42
N PHE A 323 17.04 -29.16 6.51
CA PHE A 323 16.54 -29.90 7.66
C PHE A 323 17.31 -29.54 8.94
N GLN A 324 18.64 -29.57 8.90
CA GLN A 324 19.49 -29.20 10.04
C GLN A 324 19.18 -27.77 10.51
N ILE A 325 19.13 -26.81 9.60
CA ILE A 325 18.88 -25.40 9.95
C ILE A 325 17.47 -25.19 10.52
N LEU A 326 16.45 -25.85 9.96
CA LEU A 326 15.08 -25.75 10.48
C LEU A 326 14.92 -26.46 11.83
N GLN A 327 15.62 -27.58 12.04
CA GLN A 327 15.67 -28.26 13.33
C GLN A 327 16.31 -27.36 14.40
N ASP A 328 17.44 -26.74 14.10
CA ASP A 328 18.09 -25.77 15.00
C ASP A 328 17.18 -24.56 15.29
N THR A 329 16.37 -24.15 14.30
CA THR A 329 15.39 -23.08 14.48
C THR A 329 14.28 -23.50 15.44
N LEU A 330 13.78 -24.74 15.35
CA LEU A 330 12.76 -25.28 16.27
C LEU A 330 13.26 -25.38 17.70
N THR A 331 14.51 -25.76 17.93
CA THR A 331 15.09 -25.80 19.29
C THR A 331 14.95 -24.45 20.00
N ASN A 332 15.03 -23.34 19.25
CA ASN A 332 14.91 -21.98 19.77
C ASN A 332 13.50 -21.39 19.65
N SER A 333 12.56 -22.09 19.00
CA SER A 333 11.20 -21.59 18.69
C SER A 333 10.23 -22.76 18.53
N TYR A 334 10.15 -23.62 19.55
CA TYR A 334 9.42 -24.90 19.47
C TYR A 334 7.90 -24.73 19.30
N GLU A 335 7.35 -23.60 19.73
CA GLU A 335 5.92 -23.27 19.61
C GLU A 335 5.53 -22.90 18.17
N ASN A 336 6.51 -22.72 17.28
CA ASN A 336 6.32 -22.15 15.96
C ASN A 336 5.78 -23.17 14.94
N GLN A 337 4.46 -23.18 14.79
CA GLN A 337 3.74 -24.11 13.90
C GLN A 337 4.21 -24.05 12.44
N VAL A 338 4.58 -22.86 11.93
CA VAL A 338 5.01 -22.71 10.53
C VAL A 338 6.33 -23.44 10.26
N VAL A 339 7.25 -23.44 11.22
CA VAL A 339 8.51 -24.20 11.11
C VAL A 339 8.22 -25.71 11.16
N TRP A 340 7.33 -26.15 12.04
CA TRP A 340 6.88 -27.55 12.09
C TRP A 340 6.27 -28.01 10.77
N ILE A 341 5.34 -27.23 10.20
CA ILE A 341 4.70 -27.55 8.92
C ILE A 341 5.77 -27.65 7.81
N ALA A 342 6.73 -26.71 7.77
CA ALA A 342 7.81 -26.73 6.78
C ALA A 342 8.67 -28.00 6.92
N LEU A 343 8.99 -28.39 8.15
CA LEU A 343 9.82 -29.56 8.44
C LEU A 343 9.08 -30.88 8.14
N VAL A 344 7.80 -31.00 8.53
CA VAL A 344 6.95 -32.18 8.27
C VAL A 344 6.71 -32.38 6.78
N LYS A 345 6.33 -31.32 6.04
CA LYS A 345 6.17 -31.39 4.57
C LYS A 345 7.44 -31.90 3.91
N ARG A 346 8.60 -31.51 4.44
CA ARG A 346 9.91 -31.88 3.91
C ARG A 346 10.34 -33.29 4.27
N ALA A 347 10.13 -33.73 5.51
CA ALA A 347 10.39 -35.09 5.95
C ALA A 347 9.63 -36.10 5.06
N LYS A 348 8.37 -35.81 4.74
CA LYS A 348 7.57 -36.59 3.78
C LYS A 348 8.22 -36.68 2.40
N LEU A 349 8.76 -35.57 1.85
CA LEU A 349 9.41 -35.60 0.54
C LEU A 349 10.73 -36.38 0.56
N ILE A 350 11.54 -36.23 1.61
CA ILE A 350 12.80 -36.97 1.76
C ILE A 350 12.52 -38.47 1.86
N LEU A 351 11.54 -38.87 2.68
CA LEU A 351 11.10 -40.25 2.82
C LEU A 351 10.60 -40.80 1.48
N GLY A 352 9.78 -40.04 0.74
CA GLY A 352 9.32 -40.42 -0.59
C GLY A 352 10.46 -40.68 -1.59
N ILE A 353 11.49 -39.83 -1.60
CA ILE A 353 12.69 -40.01 -2.45
C ILE A 353 13.46 -41.28 -2.05
N HIS A 354 13.63 -41.54 -0.75
CA HIS A 354 14.33 -42.74 -0.27
C HIS A 354 13.57 -44.01 -0.63
N ILE A 355 12.25 -44.02 -0.45
CA ILE A 355 11.38 -45.15 -0.83
C ILE A 355 11.49 -45.42 -2.33
N GLN A 356 11.44 -44.39 -3.19
CA GLN A 356 11.61 -44.55 -4.63
C GLN A 356 12.99 -45.14 -4.99
N LYS A 357 14.05 -44.68 -4.34
CA LYS A 357 15.41 -45.19 -4.57
C LYS A 357 15.56 -46.65 -4.11
N ILE A 358 14.97 -47.03 -2.98
CA ILE A 358 14.94 -48.42 -2.51
C ILE A 358 14.18 -49.29 -3.51
N LYS A 359 13.02 -48.85 -4.00
CA LYS A 359 12.27 -49.60 -5.03
C LYS A 359 13.12 -49.83 -6.28
N GLN A 360 13.78 -48.80 -6.79
CA GLN A 360 14.69 -48.91 -7.94
C GLN A 360 15.85 -49.89 -7.72
N LEU A 361 16.47 -49.87 -6.52
CA LEU A 361 17.59 -50.74 -6.19
C LEU A 361 17.16 -52.18 -5.91
N SER A 362 15.96 -52.39 -5.37
CA SER A 362 15.44 -53.71 -5.00
C SER A 362 14.99 -54.56 -6.20
N GLY A 363 15.01 -54.02 -7.42
CA GLY A 363 14.57 -54.75 -8.63
C GLY A 363 13.08 -55.09 -8.64
N PHE A 364 12.29 -54.61 -7.67
CA PHE A 364 10.84 -54.76 -7.66
C PHE A 364 10.22 -53.88 -8.75
N SER A 365 10.04 -54.45 -9.94
CA SER A 365 9.13 -53.93 -10.94
C SER A 365 7.70 -54.08 -10.41
N GLU A 366 7.09 -52.97 -9.98
CA GLU A 366 5.65 -52.98 -9.75
C GLU A 366 4.95 -53.35 -11.07
N PRO A 367 3.94 -54.24 -11.06
CA PRO A 367 3.16 -54.53 -12.24
C PRO A 367 2.54 -53.23 -12.73
N ILE A 368 2.78 -52.91 -14.00
CA ILE A 368 2.40 -51.66 -14.67
C ILE A 368 0.88 -51.50 -14.60
N LYS A 369 0.37 -50.85 -13.56
CA LYS A 369 -0.96 -50.27 -13.58
C LYS A 369 -0.84 -48.93 -14.30
N GLN A 370 -1.16 -48.94 -15.59
CA GLN A 370 -1.35 -47.75 -16.42
C GLN A 370 -2.47 -46.87 -15.83
N SER A 371 -2.18 -46.06 -14.81
CA SER A 371 -3.02 -44.94 -14.36
C SER A 371 -2.39 -44.31 -13.11
N SER A 372 -1.35 -43.51 -13.28
CA SER A 372 -0.97 -42.53 -12.27
C SER A 372 -0.65 -41.22 -12.96
N ARG A 373 -1.56 -40.26 -12.77
CA ARG A 373 -1.30 -38.84 -13.06
C ARG A 373 0.04 -38.46 -12.40
N PRO A 374 0.93 -37.72 -13.09
CA PRO A 374 2.18 -37.26 -12.48
C PRO A 374 1.86 -36.47 -11.21
N LEU A 375 2.69 -36.64 -10.17
CA LEU A 375 2.73 -35.79 -8.97
C LEU A 375 2.90 -34.33 -9.43
N ARG A 376 1.78 -33.67 -9.71
CA ARG A 376 1.71 -32.24 -9.97
C ARG A 376 2.02 -31.55 -8.65
N ASN A 377 2.96 -30.60 -8.66
CA ASN A 377 3.27 -29.77 -7.50
C ASN A 377 1.98 -29.25 -6.84
N GLU A 378 1.61 -29.80 -5.68
CA GLU A 378 0.44 -29.38 -4.90
C GLU A 378 0.60 -28.00 -4.23
N ASP A 379 1.67 -27.25 -4.57
CA ASP A 379 1.94 -25.89 -4.10
C ASP A 379 0.89 -24.86 -4.59
N GLU A 380 -0.11 -25.23 -5.40
CA GLU A 380 -1.08 -24.30 -6.02
C GLU A 380 -2.52 -24.33 -5.45
N LYS A 381 -2.84 -25.14 -4.43
CA LYS A 381 -4.20 -25.16 -3.84
C LYS A 381 -4.20 -25.11 -2.32
N ILE A 382 -3.71 -24.01 -1.77
CA ILE A 382 -4.17 -23.55 -0.46
C ILE A 382 -4.67 -22.13 -0.68
N ASN A 383 -5.96 -22.00 -1.02
CA ASN A 383 -6.66 -20.73 -0.82
C ASN A 383 -6.79 -20.57 0.69
N VAL A 384 -5.77 -19.98 1.31
CA VAL A 384 -5.93 -19.37 2.63
C VAL A 384 -6.91 -18.23 2.40
N VAL A 385 -8.14 -18.40 2.90
CA VAL A 385 -9.02 -17.26 3.15
C VAL A 385 -8.19 -16.33 4.03
N ARG A 386 -7.68 -15.23 3.43
CA ARG A 386 -7.10 -14.14 4.21
C ARG A 386 -8.18 -13.75 5.19
N ASP A 387 -7.93 -14.02 6.47
CA ASP A 387 -8.77 -13.49 7.53
C ASP A 387 -8.50 -11.99 7.56
N SER A 388 -9.21 -11.25 6.72
CA SER A 388 -9.25 -9.79 6.73
C SER A 388 -10.08 -9.36 7.93
N SER A 389 -9.61 -9.69 9.13
CA SER A 389 -10.09 -9.09 10.39
C SER A 389 -9.53 -7.68 10.57
N HIS A 390 -9.54 -6.90 9.49
CA HIS A 390 -9.73 -5.46 9.49
C HIS A 390 -10.91 -5.17 8.55
N LYS A 391 -12.08 -5.71 8.92
CA LYS A 391 -13.34 -5.13 8.45
C LYS A 391 -13.39 -3.71 9.00
N LEU A 392 -13.20 -2.72 8.14
CA LEU A 392 -13.88 -1.44 8.31
C LEU A 392 -15.37 -1.76 8.50
N PRO A 393 -16.08 -1.07 9.42
CA PRO A 393 -17.48 -1.35 9.68
C PRO A 393 -18.25 -1.25 8.36
N SER A 394 -18.80 -2.38 7.92
CA SER A 394 -19.77 -2.41 6.84
C SER A 394 -20.96 -1.59 7.30
N ASP A 395 -21.37 -0.65 6.47
CA ASP A 395 -22.59 0.14 6.61
C ASP A 395 -23.76 -0.76 7.01
N ASP A 396 -24.07 -0.74 8.30
CA ASP A 396 -25.43 -0.71 8.85
C ASP A 396 -25.30 -0.24 10.30
N SER A 397 -25.87 0.93 10.58
CA SER A 397 -26.04 1.59 11.90
C SER A 397 -24.83 2.31 12.53
N ILE A 398 -24.45 3.46 11.98
CA ILE A 398 -24.10 4.61 12.83
C ILE A 398 -25.41 5.10 13.48
N SER A 399 -25.84 4.40 14.53
CA SER A 399 -26.86 4.93 15.43
C SER A 399 -26.21 6.02 16.28
N PHE A 400 -26.64 7.26 16.06
CA PHE A 400 -26.34 8.36 16.96
C PHE A 400 -27.01 8.05 18.30
N ILE A 401 -26.22 7.76 19.32
CA ILE A 401 -26.69 7.72 20.70
C ILE A 401 -27.12 9.14 21.06
N ASN A 402 -28.44 9.37 20.98
CA ASN A 402 -29.12 10.34 21.80
C ASN A 402 -28.99 9.87 23.26
N GLN A 403 -28.21 10.60 24.06
CA GLN A 403 -28.51 10.71 25.48
C GLN A 403 -28.51 12.18 25.85
N SER A 404 -29.73 12.72 25.83
CA SER A 404 -30.16 13.80 26.70
C SER A 404 -29.98 13.38 28.16
N LYS A 405 -29.15 14.11 28.90
CA LYS A 405 -29.48 14.64 30.23
C LYS A 405 -28.89 16.03 30.33
#